data_AF-A0A842N5K2-F1
#
_entry.id   AF-A0A842N5K2-F1
#
_cell.length_a   1.000
_cell.length_b   1.000
_cell.length_c   1.000
_cell.angle_alpha   90.00
_cell.angle_beta   90.00
_cell.angle_gamma   90.00
#
_symmetry.space_group_name_H-M   'P 1'
#
loop_
_entity.id
_entity.type
_entity.pdbx_description
1 polymer ?
#
loop_
_entity_poly.entity_id
_entity_poly.type
_entity_poly.pdbx_seq_one_letter_code
_entity_poly.pdbx_strand_id
1 'polypeptide(L)'
;MTKTTNPGRGLTVTGKTRESVLSFFKNMLDRRFTDAEKTLVAIREGKFTDEEYKTGYINALDGLLLSVRSGDERDFYNRNNFDKKSLKTHREEFKEFRKIPIRTQFDSGYFAAWSDIMQYRFNIEKD
;
A
#
# COMPACT_ATOMS: atom_id res chain seq x y z
N MET A 1 23.68 8.40 -13.37
CA MET A 1 22.74 9.12 -12.48
C MET A 1 21.47 8.29 -12.32
N THR A 2 21.38 7.49 -11.26
CA THR A 2 20.13 6.81 -10.89
C THR A 2 19.12 7.89 -10.47
N LYS A 3 18.09 8.12 -11.30
CA LYS A 3 17.01 9.05 -10.94
C LYS A 3 16.37 8.52 -9.66
N THR A 4 16.57 9.20 -8.53
CA THR A 4 15.85 8.90 -7.30
C THR A 4 14.38 9.19 -7.55
N THR A 5 13.61 8.16 -7.87
CA THR A 5 12.18 8.26 -8.10
C THR A 5 11.50 8.64 -6.79
N ASN A 6 10.75 9.74 -6.79
CA ASN A 6 9.93 10.15 -5.64
C ASN A 6 9.08 8.94 -5.17
N PRO A 7 9.27 8.42 -3.93
CA PRO A 7 8.59 7.21 -3.46
C PRO A 7 7.06 7.31 -3.52
N GLY A 8 6.50 8.52 -3.39
CA GLY A 8 5.06 8.79 -3.46
C GLY A 8 4.48 9.01 -4.84
N ARG A 9 5.30 8.92 -5.91
CA ARG A 9 4.80 9.11 -7.27
C ARG A 9 3.81 7.99 -7.63
N GLY A 10 2.61 8.38 -8.04
CA GLY A 10 1.59 7.45 -8.55
C GLY A 10 0.74 6.76 -7.47
N LEU A 11 0.88 7.15 -6.20
CA LEU A 11 -0.02 6.71 -5.13
C LEU A 11 -1.40 7.37 -5.30
N THR A 12 -2.44 6.59 -4.95
CA THR A 12 -3.85 7.01 -5.00
C THR A 12 -4.18 8.07 -3.95
N VAL A 13 -3.66 7.91 -2.74
CA VAL A 13 -3.79 8.92 -1.67
C VAL A 13 -3.02 10.20 -2.01
N THR A 14 -3.47 11.33 -1.48
CA THR A 14 -2.89 12.66 -1.74
C THR A 14 -2.66 13.44 -0.43
N GLY A 15 -1.97 14.59 -0.51
CA GLY A 15 -1.74 15.49 0.63
C GLY A 15 -1.12 14.82 1.86
N LYS A 16 -1.58 15.21 3.06
CA LYS A 16 -1.12 14.67 4.35
C LYS A 16 -1.37 13.16 4.52
N THR A 17 -2.46 12.63 3.93
CA THR A 17 -2.73 11.19 3.93
C THR A 17 -1.61 10.45 3.20
N ARG A 18 -1.16 10.97 2.05
CA ARG A 18 -0.01 10.39 1.31
C ARG A 18 1.27 10.39 2.14
N GLU A 19 1.58 11.48 2.84
CA GLU A 19 2.78 11.56 3.70
C GLU A 19 2.75 10.50 4.82
N SER A 20 1.58 10.29 5.42
CA SER A 20 1.37 9.28 6.47
C SER A 20 1.49 7.87 5.91
N VAL A 21 0.91 7.60 4.73
CA VAL A 21 1.03 6.31 4.02
C VAL A 21 2.48 6.00 3.64
N LEU A 22 3.24 6.99 3.15
CA LEU A 22 4.67 6.80 2.85
C LEU A 22 5.48 6.44 4.09
N SER A 23 5.20 7.13 5.20
CA SER A 23 5.85 6.85 6.48
C SER A 23 5.49 5.45 7.00
N PHE A 24 4.22 5.05 6.86
CA PHE A 24 3.76 3.70 7.19
C PHE A 24 4.49 2.64 6.37
N PHE A 25 4.53 2.77 5.03
CA PHE A 25 5.21 1.79 4.19
C PHE A 25 6.70 1.69 4.53
N LYS A 26 7.38 2.82 4.71
CA LYS A 26 8.78 2.82 5.12
C LYS A 26 8.98 2.08 6.45
N ASN A 27 8.22 2.43 7.49
CA ASN A 27 8.35 1.81 8.81
C ASN A 27 8.00 0.32 8.81
N MET A 28 6.97 -0.08 8.06
CA MET A 28 6.57 -1.47 7.89
C MET A 28 7.69 -2.31 7.25
N LEU A 29 8.28 -1.83 6.15
CA LEU A 29 9.38 -2.51 5.46
C LEU A 29 10.66 -2.55 6.30
N ASP A 30 10.96 -1.47 7.03
CA ASP A 30 12.08 -1.39 7.97
C ASP A 30 11.82 -2.19 9.27
N ARG A 31 10.68 -2.89 9.37
CA ARG A 31 10.23 -3.66 10.54
C ARG A 31 10.14 -2.84 11.84
N ARG A 32 9.99 -1.52 11.73
CA ARG A 32 9.72 -0.59 12.83
C ARG A 32 8.23 -0.58 13.16
N PHE A 33 7.71 -1.72 13.64
CA PHE A 33 6.26 -1.94 13.74
C PHE A 33 5.53 -0.96 14.65
N THR A 34 6.14 -0.55 15.77
CA THR A 34 5.56 0.49 16.65
C THR A 34 5.40 1.82 15.93
N ASP A 35 6.33 2.20 15.07
CA ASP A 35 6.23 3.43 14.29
C ASP A 35 5.25 3.29 13.12
N ALA A 36 5.17 2.09 12.53
CA ALA A 36 4.15 1.77 11.53
C ALA A 36 2.74 1.90 12.13
N GLU A 37 2.49 1.35 13.32
CA GLU A 37 1.21 1.47 14.03
C GLU A 37 0.85 2.94 14.30
N LYS A 38 1.79 3.76 14.78
CA LYS A 38 1.56 5.21 14.98
C LYS A 38 1.18 5.91 13.69
N THR A 39 1.88 5.64 12.60
CA THR A 39 1.53 6.22 11.29
C THR A 39 0.18 5.71 10.78
N LEU A 40 -0.20 4.48 11.10
CA LEU A 40 -1.50 3.92 10.73
C LEU A 40 -2.65 4.64 11.46
N VAL A 41 -2.47 5.02 12.73
CA VAL A 41 -3.42 5.89 13.44
C VAL A 41 -3.59 7.23 12.71
N ALA A 42 -2.50 7.87 12.29
CA ALA A 42 -2.58 9.11 11.51
C ALA A 42 -3.30 8.93 10.16
N ILE A 43 -3.17 7.77 9.51
CA ILE A 43 -3.92 7.44 8.28
C ILE A 43 -5.41 7.29 8.58
N ARG A 44 -5.80 6.71 9.72
CA ARG A 44 -7.22 6.61 10.15
C ARG A 44 -7.88 7.98 10.35
N GLU A 45 -7.10 8.99 10.72
CA GLU A 45 -7.56 10.38 10.84
C GLU A 45 -7.47 11.16 9.51
N GLY A 46 -6.85 10.56 8.50
CA GLY A 46 -6.63 11.16 7.18
C GLY A 46 -7.91 11.34 6.36
N LYS A 47 -7.81 12.19 5.34
CA LYS A 47 -8.88 12.43 4.37
C LYS A 47 -8.84 11.40 3.24
N PHE A 48 -10.01 10.89 2.88
CA PHE A 48 -10.27 9.96 1.79
C PHE A 48 -11.48 10.44 0.97
N THR A 49 -11.80 9.73 -0.11
CA THR A 49 -12.96 10.04 -0.97
C THR A 49 -14.29 9.89 -0.23
N ASP A 50 -14.41 8.82 0.55
CA ASP A 50 -15.58 8.49 1.38
C ASP A 50 -15.17 7.50 2.48
N GLU A 51 -16.05 7.30 3.46
CA GLU A 51 -15.77 6.47 4.64
C GLU A 51 -15.71 4.97 4.34
N GLU A 52 -16.46 4.49 3.35
CA GLU A 52 -16.44 3.07 3.00
C GLU A 52 -15.12 2.71 2.28
N TYR A 53 -14.69 3.56 1.34
CA TYR A 53 -13.37 3.49 0.72
C TYR A 53 -12.24 3.54 1.75
N LYS A 54 -12.33 4.51 2.67
CA LYS A 54 -11.37 4.65 3.77
C LYS A 54 -11.27 3.37 4.60
N THR A 55 -12.41 2.77 4.93
CA THR A 55 -12.48 1.53 5.71
C THR A 55 -11.76 0.39 4.99
N GLY A 56 -12.02 0.22 3.68
CA GLY A 56 -11.33 -0.78 2.87
C GLY A 56 -9.82 -0.55 2.78
N TYR A 57 -9.40 0.70 2.57
CA TYR A 57 -7.99 1.06 2.50
C TYR A 57 -7.25 0.74 3.81
N ILE A 58 -7.83 1.14 4.95
CA ILE A 58 -7.25 0.89 6.28
C ILE A 58 -7.22 -0.61 6.58
N ASN A 59 -8.27 -1.35 6.24
CA ASN A 59 -8.32 -2.80 6.44
C ASN A 59 -7.19 -3.53 5.69
N ALA A 60 -6.92 -3.12 4.45
CA ALA A 60 -5.78 -3.64 3.70
C ALA A 60 -4.44 -3.31 4.37
N LEU A 61 -4.26 -2.10 4.92
CA LEU A 61 -3.02 -1.73 5.63
C LEU A 61 -2.83 -2.53 6.93
N ASP A 62 -3.90 -2.76 7.70
CA ASP A 62 -3.86 -3.62 8.89
C ASP A 62 -3.42 -5.05 8.52
N GLY A 63 -4.02 -5.61 7.47
CA GLY A 63 -3.65 -6.93 6.96
C GLY A 63 -2.20 -7.01 6.47
N LEU A 64 -1.73 -5.97 5.76
CA LEU A 64 -0.33 -5.87 5.34
C LEU A 64 0.62 -5.82 6.53
N LEU A 65 0.32 -5.00 7.54
CA LEU A 65 1.14 -4.90 8.74
C LEU A 65 1.23 -6.23 9.49
N LEU A 66 0.10 -6.92 9.64
CA LEU A 66 0.03 -8.25 10.25
C LEU A 66 0.87 -9.25 9.47
N SER A 67 0.73 -9.26 8.14
CA SER A 67 1.45 -10.19 7.27
C SER A 67 2.96 -9.98 7.31
N VAL A 68 3.44 -8.73 7.18
CA VAL A 68 4.88 -8.43 7.25
C VAL A 68 5.46 -8.74 8.64
N ARG A 69 4.65 -8.57 9.69
CA ARG A 69 5.05 -8.88 11.07
C ARG A 69 5.14 -10.39 11.32
N SER A 70 4.16 -11.15 10.86
CA SER A 70 4.12 -12.62 11.03
C SER A 70 5.26 -13.29 10.27
N GLY A 71 5.59 -12.80 9.07
CA GLY A 71 6.50 -13.47 8.15
C GLY A 71 5.95 -14.80 7.62
N ASP A 72 4.64 -15.05 7.75
CA ASP A 72 4.01 -16.28 7.30
C ASP A 72 4.07 -16.40 5.78
N GLU A 73 4.77 -17.41 5.27
CA GLU A 73 4.97 -17.65 3.84
C GLU A 73 3.69 -18.05 3.10
N ARG A 74 2.58 -18.31 3.80
CA ARG A 74 1.28 -18.54 3.18
C ARG A 74 0.60 -17.23 2.78
N ASP A 75 1.00 -16.12 3.41
CA ASP A 75 0.43 -14.81 3.11
C ASP A 75 0.86 -14.33 1.73
N PHE A 76 -0.07 -13.68 1.03
CA PHE A 76 0.22 -13.13 -0.29
C PHE A 76 1.43 -12.18 -0.27
N TYR A 77 1.60 -11.35 0.76
CA TYR A 77 2.73 -10.43 0.78
C TYR A 77 4.07 -11.17 0.84
N ASN A 78 4.21 -12.09 1.79
CA ASN A 78 5.49 -12.74 2.08
C ASN A 78 5.89 -13.77 1.03
N ARG A 79 4.92 -14.42 0.38
CA ARG A 79 5.18 -15.47 -0.61
C ARG A 79 5.67 -14.96 -1.96
N ASN A 80 5.46 -13.68 -2.26
CA ASN A 80 5.78 -13.11 -3.56
C ASN A 80 7.18 -12.50 -3.57
N ASN A 81 7.91 -12.71 -4.67
CA ASN A 81 9.07 -11.87 -4.98
C ASN A 81 8.58 -10.50 -5.46
N PHE A 82 9.26 -9.44 -5.05
CA PHE A 82 8.93 -8.06 -5.41
C PHE A 82 10.04 -7.44 -6.27
N ASP A 83 10.51 -8.18 -7.27
CA ASP A 83 11.34 -7.60 -8.33
C ASP A 83 10.53 -6.57 -9.16
N LYS A 84 11.21 -5.74 -9.95
CA LYS A 84 10.51 -4.70 -10.74
C LYS A 84 9.45 -5.24 -11.69
N LYS A 85 9.63 -6.44 -12.26
CA LYS A 85 8.71 -7.02 -13.22
C LYS A 85 7.42 -7.47 -12.53
N SER A 86 7.55 -8.25 -11.46
CA SER A 86 6.45 -8.72 -10.61
C SER A 86 5.68 -7.54 -9.99
N LEU A 87 6.38 -6.52 -9.46
CA LEU A 87 5.77 -5.31 -8.94
C LEU A 87 4.93 -4.58 -9.98
N LYS A 88 5.44 -4.44 -11.21
CA LYS A 88 4.67 -3.84 -12.31
C LYS A 88 3.43 -4.67 -12.63
N THR A 89 3.55 -5.99 -12.71
CA THR A 89 2.42 -6.90 -12.98
C THR A 89 1.34 -6.78 -11.91
N HIS A 90 1.69 -6.94 -10.63
CA HIS A 90 0.73 -6.84 -9.53
C HIS A 90 0.07 -5.47 -9.45
N ARG A 91 0.84 -4.39 -9.67
CA ARG A 91 0.28 -3.04 -9.74
C ARG A 91 -0.81 -2.92 -10.81
N GLU A 92 -0.58 -3.46 -12.00
CA GLU A 92 -1.60 -3.40 -13.06
C GLU A 92 -2.79 -4.34 -12.76
N GLU A 93 -2.56 -5.55 -12.22
CA GLU A 93 -3.63 -6.45 -11.78
C GLU A 93 -4.56 -5.77 -10.75
N PHE A 94 -3.99 -5.15 -9.71
CA PHE A 94 -4.76 -4.45 -8.70
C PHE A 94 -5.50 -3.23 -9.26
N LYS A 95 -4.93 -2.54 -10.25
CA LYS A 95 -5.64 -1.45 -10.94
C LYS A 95 -6.82 -1.98 -11.75
N GLU A 96 -6.67 -3.08 -12.47
CA GLU A 96 -7.77 -3.69 -13.22
C GLU A 96 -8.87 -4.18 -12.27
N PHE A 97 -8.52 -4.73 -11.11
CA PHE A 97 -9.51 -5.12 -10.11
C PHE A 97 -10.40 -3.97 -9.62
N ARG A 98 -9.92 -2.73 -9.64
CA ARG A 98 -10.72 -1.54 -9.30
C ARG A 98 -11.71 -1.14 -10.38
N LYS A 99 -11.56 -1.61 -11.62
CA LYS A 99 -12.45 -1.27 -12.74
C LYS A 99 -13.64 -2.23 -12.87
N ILE A 100 -13.67 -3.30 -12.07
CA ILE A 100 -14.73 -4.32 -12.15
C ILE A 100 -16.07 -3.73 -11.67
N PRO A 101 -17.17 -3.82 -12.44
CA PRO A 101 -18.42 -3.09 -12.17
C PRO A 101 -19.16 -3.40 -10.86
N ILE A 102 -18.86 -4.52 -10.18
CA ILE A 102 -19.59 -5.01 -9.00
C ILE A 102 -18.85 -4.64 -7.69
N ARG A 103 -17.86 -3.76 -7.75
CA ARG A 103 -17.03 -3.39 -6.59
C ARG A 103 -17.73 -2.37 -5.70
N THR A 104 -17.74 -2.64 -4.40
CA THR A 104 -18.11 -1.66 -3.37
C THR A 104 -17.04 -0.56 -3.25
N GLN A 105 -17.35 0.56 -2.57
CA GLN A 105 -16.29 1.53 -2.26
C GLN A 105 -15.24 0.90 -1.34
N PHE A 106 -15.65 0.00 -0.45
CA PHE A 106 -14.74 -0.79 0.39
C PHE A 106 -13.72 -1.53 -0.47
N ASP A 107 -14.17 -2.34 -1.44
CA ASP A 107 -13.26 -3.08 -2.31
C ASP A 107 -12.32 -2.13 -3.06
N SER A 108 -12.84 -1.01 -3.56
CA SER A 108 -12.06 0.00 -4.28
C SER A 108 -10.92 0.56 -3.42
N GLY A 109 -11.20 0.84 -2.14
CA GLY A 109 -10.21 1.28 -1.17
C GLY A 109 -9.20 0.19 -0.82
N TYR A 110 -9.65 -1.04 -0.61
CA TYR A 110 -8.81 -2.19 -0.31
C TYR A 110 -7.77 -2.43 -1.42
N PHE A 111 -8.19 -2.46 -2.69
CA PHE A 111 -7.26 -2.64 -3.82
C PHE A 111 -6.41 -1.40 -4.11
N ALA A 112 -6.86 -0.21 -3.70
CA ALA A 112 -6.04 0.98 -3.79
C ALA A 112 -4.83 0.93 -2.84
N ALA A 113 -5.01 0.48 -1.60
CA ALA A 113 -3.90 0.27 -0.67
C ALA A 113 -2.86 -0.73 -1.22
N TRP A 114 -3.33 -1.86 -1.77
CA TRP A 114 -2.46 -2.83 -2.44
C TRP A 114 -1.74 -2.25 -3.65
N SER A 115 -2.43 -1.47 -4.49
CA SER A 115 -1.79 -0.77 -5.61
C SER A 115 -0.71 0.21 -5.15
N ASP A 116 -0.96 0.92 -4.05
CA ASP A 116 -0.07 1.93 -3.50
C ASP A 116 1.23 1.32 -2.94
N ILE A 117 1.16 0.20 -2.22
CA ILE A 117 2.39 -0.49 -1.75
C ILE A 117 3.19 -1.05 -2.92
N MET A 118 2.57 -1.62 -3.95
CA MET A 118 3.28 -2.11 -5.13
C MET A 118 3.95 -0.95 -5.88
N GLN A 119 3.26 0.17 -6.01
CA GLN A 119 3.81 1.39 -6.61
C GLN A 119 4.97 1.96 -5.78
N TYR A 120 4.82 2.00 -4.45
CA TYR A 120 5.87 2.45 -3.54
C TYR A 120 7.12 1.58 -3.65
N ARG A 121 6.96 0.25 -3.55
CA ARG A 121 8.04 -0.73 -3.73
C ARG A 121 8.72 -0.53 -5.09
N PHE A 122 7.94 -0.40 -6.16
CA PHE A 122 8.48 -0.16 -7.51
C PHE A 122 9.31 1.13 -7.60
N ASN A 123 8.91 2.18 -6.87
CA ASN A 123 9.62 3.46 -6.87
C ASN A 123 10.95 3.42 -6.09
N ILE A 124 11.10 2.52 -5.11
CA ILE A 124 12.30 2.41 -4.26
C ILE A 124 13.23 1.27 -4.66
N GLU A 125 12.73 0.29 -5.41
CA GLU A 125 13.52 -0.85 -5.89
C GLU A 125 14.61 -0.36 -6.87
N LYS A 126 15.86 -0.74 -6.61
CA LYS A 126 16.99 -0.43 -7.49
C LYS A 126 17.03 -1.46 -8.63
N ASP A 127 17.56 -1.04 -9.79
CA ASP A 127 17.83 -1.99 -10.89
C ASP A 127 18.96 -2.95 -10.52
#